data_AF-A0A7W1W4M4-F1
#
_entry.id   AF-A0A7W1W4M4-F1
#
_cell.length_a   1.000
_cell.length_b   1.000
_cell.length_c   1.000
_cell.angle_alpha   90.00
_cell.angle_beta   90.00
_cell.angle_gamma   90.00
#
_symmetry.space_group_name_H-M   'P 1'
#
loop_
_entity.id
_entity.type
_entity.pdbx_description
1 polymer ?
#
loop_
_entity_poly.entity_id
_entity_poly.type
_entity_poly.pdbx_seq_one_letter_code
_entity_poly.pdbx_strand_id
1 'polypeptide(L)'
;MQEGDYPLKEQHQLINFFLSQLNKEQRRWYTAIESKRLDSNNRAVSKITGICHTTISRGRKELDEWLASGSIFRKPFRRGKPRIEIVYPNIKTTLEAIINNEIAGDPMTEVKWVRSSSRQLAKKLEELGYKINYCTVIRLLKEMGFSLKTNKKTKSRLENPQRDEQFKYIAQQKNNFVSSQFPIISVDTKKKELIGNFKKAGHTWCKKAEEVYKYDFTSLAICRAVPYGIYDVAKNKGSVFVGTSVIHQSLL
;
A
#
# COMPACT_ATOMS: atom_id res chain seq x y z
N MET A 1 14.10 9.14 -64.01
CA MET A 1 15.48 9.23 -63.48
C MET A 1 15.39 9.88 -62.11
N GLN A 2 15.59 9.08 -61.05
CA GLN A 2 15.97 9.58 -59.72
C GLN A 2 17.34 10.25 -59.83
N GLU A 3 17.66 11.21 -58.96
CA GLU A 3 18.96 11.33 -58.26
C GLU A 3 19.14 12.74 -57.69
N GLY A 4 19.32 12.83 -56.37
CA GLY A 4 19.68 14.08 -55.71
C GLY A 4 19.67 14.01 -54.18
N ASP A 5 18.74 13.26 -53.59
CA ASP A 5 18.48 13.32 -52.12
C ASP A 5 18.45 11.95 -51.41
N TYR A 6 18.63 10.86 -52.17
CA TYR A 6 18.51 9.47 -51.67
C TYR A 6 19.65 9.01 -50.73
N PRO A 7 20.95 9.32 -50.96
CA PRO A 7 22.02 8.77 -50.13
C PRO A 7 22.02 9.31 -48.70
N LEU A 8 21.74 10.62 -48.54
CA LEU A 8 21.74 11.28 -47.23
C LEU A 8 20.56 10.84 -46.37
N LYS A 9 19.40 10.61 -47.00
CA LYS A 9 18.19 10.17 -46.29
C LYS A 9 18.32 8.75 -45.74
N GLU A 10 18.91 7.83 -46.50
CA GLU A 10 19.21 6.47 -46.03
C GLU A 10 20.23 6.49 -44.88
N GLN A 11 21.29 7.30 -44.98
CA GLN A 11 22.26 7.46 -43.91
C GLN A 11 21.64 8.02 -42.62
N HIS A 12 20.74 9.01 -42.72
CA HIS A 12 20.03 9.53 -41.55
C HIS A 12 19.19 8.45 -40.85
N GLN A 13 18.54 7.57 -41.63
CA GLN A 13 17.75 6.47 -41.08
C GLN A 13 18.64 5.43 -40.37
N LEU A 14 19.77 5.06 -40.98
CA LEU A 14 20.73 4.13 -40.37
C LEU A 14 21.32 4.67 -39.07
N ILE A 15 21.68 5.97 -39.04
CA ILE A 15 22.17 6.64 -37.83
C ILE A 15 21.12 6.59 -36.72
N ASN A 16 19.84 6.85 -37.04
CA ASN A 16 18.77 6.84 -36.06
C ASN A 16 18.45 5.44 -35.54
N PHE A 17 18.49 4.42 -36.40
CA PHE A 17 18.39 3.02 -36.00
C PHE A 17 19.53 2.62 -35.06
N PHE A 18 20.77 2.97 -35.39
CA PHE A 18 21.91 2.69 -34.52
C PHE A 18 21.77 3.39 -33.16
N LEU A 19 21.39 4.67 -33.16
CA LEU A 19 21.15 5.43 -31.93
C LEU A 19 20.05 4.80 -31.06
N SER A 20 19.04 4.13 -31.61
CA SER A 20 17.98 3.51 -30.81
C SER A 20 18.48 2.32 -29.96
N GLN A 21 19.58 1.70 -30.36
CA GLN A 21 20.21 0.58 -29.64
C GLN A 21 21.16 1.03 -28.51
N LEU A 22 21.47 2.33 -28.45
CA LEU A 22 22.46 2.88 -27.52
C LEU A 22 21.82 3.48 -26.25
N ASN A 23 22.58 3.45 -25.15
CA ASN A 23 22.17 4.12 -23.91
C ASN A 23 22.31 5.65 -24.01
N LYS A 24 21.80 6.39 -23.00
CA LYS A 24 21.79 7.86 -23.02
C LYS A 24 23.17 8.50 -23.15
N GLU A 25 24.21 7.89 -22.59
CA GLU A 25 25.59 8.42 -22.64
C GLU A 25 26.23 8.13 -24.00
N GLN A 26 26.08 6.91 -24.50
CA GLN A 26 26.58 6.50 -25.81
C GLN A 26 25.97 7.33 -26.96
N ARG A 27 24.65 7.57 -26.93
CA ARG A 27 23.97 8.43 -27.92
C ARG A 27 24.54 9.86 -27.91
N ARG A 28 24.83 10.39 -26.72
CA ARG A 28 25.42 11.72 -26.54
C ARG A 28 26.84 11.81 -27.14
N TRP A 29 27.68 10.80 -26.90
CA TRP A 29 29.05 10.80 -27.45
C TRP A 29 29.07 10.58 -28.96
N TYR A 30 28.27 9.65 -29.48
CA TYR A 30 28.22 9.40 -30.92
C TYR A 30 27.74 10.64 -31.69
N THR A 31 26.66 11.30 -31.24
CA THR A 31 26.19 12.54 -31.89
C THR A 31 27.18 13.70 -31.74
N ALA A 32 27.98 13.73 -30.67
CA ALA A 32 29.07 14.69 -30.54
C ALA A 32 30.22 14.44 -31.53
N ILE A 33 30.55 13.18 -31.83
CA ILE A 33 31.52 12.79 -32.87
C ILE A 33 31.01 13.22 -34.25
N GLU A 34 29.75 12.89 -34.58
CA GLU A 34 29.13 13.32 -35.84
C GLU A 34 29.08 14.85 -35.96
N SER A 35 28.83 15.55 -34.86
CA SER A 35 28.89 17.01 -34.87
C SER A 35 30.30 17.54 -35.11
N LYS A 36 31.35 16.88 -34.61
CA LYS A 36 32.74 17.27 -34.92
C LYS A 36 33.09 17.04 -36.39
N ARG A 37 32.57 15.96 -37.00
CA ARG A 37 32.72 15.67 -38.43
C ARG A 37 32.08 16.72 -39.32
N LEU A 38 30.96 17.30 -38.87
CA LEU A 38 30.24 18.37 -39.56
C LEU A 38 30.65 19.76 -39.04
N ASP A 39 31.95 20.04 -38.95
CA ASP A 39 32.50 21.35 -38.53
C ASP A 39 31.84 21.93 -37.27
N SER A 40 31.65 21.09 -36.25
CA SER A 40 31.07 21.49 -34.97
C SER A 40 29.59 21.92 -35.02
N ASN A 41 28.85 21.54 -36.06
CA ASN A 41 27.46 21.93 -36.27
C ASN A 41 26.46 21.06 -35.49
N ASN A 42 26.27 21.40 -34.20
CA ASN A 42 25.31 20.70 -33.32
C ASN A 42 23.86 20.77 -33.82
N ARG A 43 23.48 21.85 -34.53
CA ARG A 43 22.10 22.07 -34.99
C ARG A 43 21.72 21.14 -36.13
N ALA A 44 22.65 20.88 -37.06
CA ALA A 44 22.44 19.92 -38.15
C ALA A 44 22.21 18.50 -37.61
N VAL A 45 23.10 18.03 -36.71
CA VAL A 45 22.96 16.71 -36.08
C VAL A 45 21.69 16.61 -35.23
N SER A 46 21.31 17.70 -34.54
CA SER A 46 20.06 17.75 -33.77
C SER A 46 18.83 17.56 -34.65
N LYS A 47 18.79 18.19 -35.83
CA LYS A 47 17.68 18.02 -36.79
C LYS A 47 17.56 16.59 -37.32
N ILE A 48 18.70 15.92 -37.54
CA ILE A 48 18.74 14.54 -38.05
C ILE A 48 18.34 13.53 -36.97
N THR A 49 18.83 13.71 -35.75
CA THR A 49 18.77 12.69 -34.68
C THR A 49 17.68 12.93 -33.63
N GLY A 50 17.09 14.13 -33.61
CA GLY A 50 16.15 14.55 -32.57
C GLY A 50 16.80 14.80 -31.20
N ILE A 51 18.11 14.65 -31.06
CA ILE A 51 18.82 14.91 -29.80
C ILE A 51 19.01 16.42 -29.62
N CYS A 52 18.72 16.95 -28.44
CA CYS A 52 18.84 18.38 -28.16
C CYS A 52 20.29 18.88 -28.34
N HIS A 53 20.47 19.98 -29.07
CA HIS A 53 21.78 20.57 -29.37
C HIS A 53 22.64 20.86 -28.13
N THR A 54 22.04 21.18 -26.98
CA THR A 54 22.78 21.37 -25.71
C THR A 54 23.37 20.07 -25.18
N THR A 55 22.70 18.93 -25.43
CA THR A 55 23.19 17.59 -25.08
C THR A 55 24.37 17.20 -25.96
N ILE A 56 24.29 17.50 -27.26
CA ILE A 56 25.39 17.29 -28.22
C ILE A 56 26.59 18.16 -27.86
N SER A 57 26.37 19.44 -27.56
CA SER A 57 27.41 20.36 -27.10
C SER A 57 28.11 19.87 -25.83
N ARG A 58 27.34 19.35 -24.87
CA ARG A 58 27.90 18.72 -23.66
C ARG A 58 28.74 17.49 -24.00
N GLY A 59 28.26 16.63 -24.91
CA GLY A 59 29.02 15.46 -25.38
C GLY A 59 30.35 15.86 -26.01
N ARG A 60 30.39 16.96 -26.78
CA ARG A 60 31.65 17.47 -27.37
C ARG A 60 32.64 17.93 -26.31
N LYS A 61 32.20 18.71 -25.33
CA LYS A 61 33.05 19.11 -24.19
C LYS A 61 33.61 17.89 -23.45
N GLU A 62 32.79 16.89 -23.21
CA GLU A 62 33.23 15.62 -22.58
C GLU A 62 34.28 14.89 -23.43
N LEU A 63 34.16 14.91 -24.78
CA LEU A 63 35.16 14.33 -25.69
C LEU A 63 36.45 15.16 -25.77
N ASP A 64 36.36 16.48 -25.72
CA ASP A 64 37.53 17.37 -25.70
C ASP A 64 38.31 17.22 -24.39
N GLU A 65 37.61 17.17 -23.25
CA GLU A 65 38.17 16.83 -21.94
C GLU A 65 38.85 15.45 -21.96
N TRP A 66 38.23 14.46 -22.62
CA TRP A 66 38.79 13.11 -22.76
C TRP A 66 40.06 13.09 -23.61
N LEU A 67 40.06 13.74 -24.78
CA LEU A 67 41.24 13.84 -25.65
C LEU A 67 42.41 14.56 -24.96
N ALA A 68 42.12 15.59 -24.16
CA ALA A 68 43.13 16.33 -23.42
C ALA A 68 43.72 15.55 -22.22
N SER A 69 42.92 14.69 -21.57
CA SER A 69 43.33 13.98 -20.35
C SER A 69 43.95 12.61 -20.60
N GLY A 70 43.83 12.05 -21.81
CA GLY A 70 44.51 10.80 -22.21
C GLY A 70 44.02 9.54 -21.48
N SER A 71 42.97 9.62 -20.66
CA SER A 71 42.46 8.51 -19.86
C SER A 71 40.97 8.29 -20.11
N ILE A 72 40.56 7.02 -20.23
CA ILE A 72 39.14 6.59 -20.29
C ILE A 72 38.47 6.85 -18.95
N PHE A 73 38.22 8.12 -18.61
CA PHE A 73 37.41 8.48 -17.46
C PHE A 73 35.94 8.21 -17.77
N ARG A 74 35.47 7.00 -17.43
CA ARG A 74 34.06 6.88 -17.05
C ARG A 74 33.88 7.76 -15.82
N LYS A 75 33.20 8.91 -15.95
CA LYS A 75 32.71 9.63 -14.75
C LYS A 75 32.02 8.58 -13.89
N PRO A 76 32.43 8.37 -12.63
CA PRO A 76 31.80 7.37 -11.79
C PRO A 76 30.30 7.64 -11.83
N PHE A 77 29.50 6.57 -11.93
CA PHE A 77 28.06 6.66 -11.71
C PHE A 77 27.85 7.58 -10.51
N ARG A 78 27.08 8.66 -10.66
CA ARG A 78 26.71 9.49 -9.53
C ARG A 78 26.08 8.55 -8.51
N ARG A 79 26.83 8.16 -7.49
CA ARG A 79 26.33 7.31 -6.41
C ARG A 79 25.10 8.04 -5.89
N GLY A 80 23.96 7.36 -5.88
CA GLY A 80 22.72 7.92 -5.36
C GLY A 80 22.94 8.46 -3.94
N LYS A 81 22.00 9.27 -3.45
CA LYS A 81 22.05 9.76 -2.06
C LYS A 81 22.35 8.57 -1.12
N PRO A 82 23.29 8.73 -0.17
CA PRO A 82 23.61 7.66 0.77
C PRO A 82 22.35 7.24 1.51
N ARG A 83 22.30 5.95 1.88
CA ARG A 83 21.20 5.40 2.67
C ARG A 83 21.04 6.18 3.97
N ILE A 84 19.82 6.26 4.48
CA ILE A 84 19.52 7.08 5.66
C ILE A 84 20.29 6.61 6.90
N GLU A 85 20.60 5.31 6.96
CA GLU A 85 21.36 4.67 8.02
C GLU A 85 22.83 5.11 8.03
N ILE A 86 23.36 5.54 6.89
CA ILE A 86 24.71 6.11 6.78
C ILE A 86 24.71 7.54 7.31
N VAL A 87 23.62 8.28 7.09
CA VAL A 87 23.46 9.67 7.56
C VAL A 87 23.11 9.71 9.05
N TYR A 88 22.29 8.77 9.51
CA TYR A 88 21.81 8.65 10.89
C TYR A 88 22.04 7.22 11.40
N PRO A 89 23.23 6.93 11.97
CA PRO A 89 23.58 5.58 12.41
C PRO A 89 22.62 5.01 13.47
N ASN A 90 22.11 5.87 14.35
CA ASN A 90 21.26 5.48 15.48
C ASN A 90 19.76 5.44 15.14
N ILE A 91 19.38 5.59 13.86
CA ILE A 91 17.96 5.67 13.49
C ILE A 91 17.18 4.40 13.83
N LYS A 92 17.79 3.22 13.69
CA LYS A 92 17.14 1.94 13.97
C LYS A 92 16.86 1.78 15.46
N THR A 93 17.83 2.10 16.32
CA THR A 93 17.68 2.00 17.77
C THR A 93 16.66 2.99 18.31
N THR A 94 16.66 4.24 17.81
CA THR A 94 15.64 5.24 18.20
C THR A 94 14.24 4.84 17.75
N LEU A 95 14.10 4.33 16.52
CA LEU A 95 12.82 3.82 16.01
C LEU A 95 12.31 2.65 16.87
N GLU A 96 13.19 1.73 17.27
CA GLU A 96 12.87 0.60 18.15
C GLU A 96 12.40 1.06 19.53
N ALA A 97 13.06 2.04 20.13
CA ALA A 97 12.67 2.62 21.42
C ALA A 97 11.27 3.26 21.38
N ILE A 98 10.97 4.02 20.31
CA ILE A 98 9.63 4.60 20.10
C ILE A 98 8.57 3.50 20.03
N ILE A 99 8.86 2.42 19.31
CA ILE A 99 7.94 1.30 19.13
C ILE A 99 7.77 0.50 20.42
N ASN A 100 8.85 0.21 21.15
CA ASN A 100 8.79 -0.56 22.39
C ASN A 100 7.98 0.16 23.47
N ASN A 101 8.08 1.48 23.55
CA ASN A 101 7.22 2.29 24.42
C ASN A 101 5.73 2.24 24.00
N GLU A 102 5.43 1.95 22.74
CA GLU A 102 4.05 1.72 22.25
C GLU A 102 3.60 0.26 22.39
N ILE A 103 4.53 -0.70 22.46
CA ILE A 103 4.26 -2.14 22.63
C ILE A 103 4.02 -2.49 24.09
N ALA A 104 4.72 -1.83 25.03
CA ALA A 104 4.58 -2.04 26.47
C ALA A 104 3.41 -1.22 27.05
N GLY A 105 2.19 -1.68 26.80
CA GLY A 105 1.02 -1.21 27.55
C GLY A 105 1.03 -1.84 28.95
N ASP A 106 1.32 -1.04 29.99
CA ASP A 106 1.01 -1.41 31.37
C ASP A 106 -0.52 -1.34 31.56
N PRO A 107 -1.20 -2.47 31.86
CA PRO A 107 -2.66 -2.51 32.03
C PRO A 107 -3.19 -1.61 33.16
N MET A 108 -2.32 -1.02 34.00
CA MET A 108 -2.69 -0.10 35.07
C MET A 108 -2.59 1.39 34.71
N THR A 109 -2.19 1.75 33.48
CA THR A 109 -2.03 3.14 33.06
C THR A 109 -3.13 3.62 32.10
N GLU A 110 -3.53 4.89 32.18
CA GLU A 110 -4.59 5.51 31.35
C GLU A 110 -4.23 5.66 29.84
N VAL A 111 -3.09 5.11 29.40
CA VAL A 111 -2.57 5.28 28.04
C VAL A 111 -3.37 4.40 27.08
N LYS A 112 -4.29 5.02 26.35
CA LYS A 112 -5.09 4.37 25.29
C LYS A 112 -4.17 3.85 24.18
N TRP A 113 -4.28 2.56 23.89
CA TRP A 113 -3.60 1.82 22.81
C TRP A 113 -3.82 2.48 21.45
N VAL A 114 -2.90 3.33 21.01
CA VAL A 114 -2.88 3.84 19.64
C VAL A 114 -1.59 3.35 18.99
N ARG A 115 -1.72 2.36 18.08
CA ARG A 115 -0.61 1.96 17.20
C ARG A 115 -0.27 3.15 16.31
N SER A 116 0.93 3.72 16.44
CA SER A 116 1.33 4.79 15.55
C SER A 116 1.41 4.30 14.11
N SER A 117 0.75 5.01 13.20
CA SER A 117 0.97 4.82 11.77
C SER A 117 2.42 5.14 11.39
N SER A 118 2.91 4.61 10.28
CA SER A 118 4.25 4.93 9.77
C SER A 118 4.48 6.43 9.54
N ARG A 119 3.41 7.19 9.26
CA ARG A 119 3.44 8.65 9.15
C ARG A 119 3.62 9.33 10.51
N GLN A 120 2.96 8.84 11.56
CA GLN A 120 3.14 9.33 12.92
C GLN A 120 4.54 9.00 13.44
N LEU A 121 5.05 7.79 13.16
CA LEU A 121 6.43 7.42 13.49
C LEU A 121 7.45 8.31 12.79
N ALA A 122 7.22 8.63 11.50
CA ALA A 122 8.08 9.58 10.78
C ALA A 122 8.05 10.97 11.43
N LYS A 123 6.88 11.46 11.84
CA LYS A 123 6.74 12.76 12.52
C LYS A 123 7.46 12.78 13.87
N LYS A 124 7.31 11.74 14.69
CA LYS A 124 8.04 11.62 15.97
C LYS A 124 9.55 11.60 15.75
N LEU A 125 10.02 10.91 14.72
CA LEU A 125 11.43 10.91 14.35
C LEU A 125 11.90 12.27 13.84
N GLU A 126 11.06 13.01 13.12
CA GLU A 126 11.33 14.38 12.71
C GLU A 126 11.44 15.34 13.91
N GLU A 127 10.58 15.19 14.91
CA GLU A 127 10.66 15.94 16.19
C GLU A 127 11.96 15.66 16.97
N LEU A 128 12.53 14.45 16.81
CA LEU A 128 13.83 14.07 17.36
C LEU A 128 15.02 14.45 16.45
N GLY A 129 14.77 15.19 15.36
CA GLY A 129 15.81 15.71 14.45
C GLY A 129 16.14 14.82 13.25
N TYR A 130 15.44 13.70 13.06
CA TYR A 130 15.63 12.81 11.92
C TYR A 130 14.73 13.21 10.74
N LYS A 131 15.31 13.81 9.69
CA LYS A 131 14.56 14.18 8.48
C LYS A 131 14.32 12.97 7.57
N ILE A 132 13.24 12.24 7.81
CA ILE A 132 12.92 10.99 7.09
C ILE A 132 11.49 10.92 6.58
N ASN A 133 11.30 10.18 5.48
CA ASN A 133 9.97 9.92 4.92
C ASN A 133 9.37 8.64 5.55
N TYR A 134 8.04 8.57 5.67
CA TYR A 134 7.29 7.39 6.12
C TYR A 134 7.63 6.12 5.31
N CYS A 135 7.96 6.23 4.02
CA CYS A 135 8.40 5.08 3.21
C CYS A 135 9.71 4.47 3.74
N THR A 136 10.62 5.32 4.22
CA THR A 136 11.87 4.89 4.85
C THR A 136 11.61 4.19 6.17
N VAL A 137 10.67 4.72 6.98
CA VAL A 137 10.23 4.07 8.22
C VAL A 137 9.67 2.68 7.94
N ILE A 138 8.79 2.52 6.94
CA ILE A 138 8.24 1.21 6.55
C ILE A 138 9.36 0.22 6.19
N ARG A 139 10.36 0.66 5.43
CA ARG A 139 11.51 -0.18 5.07
C ARG A 139 12.30 -0.61 6.30
N LEU A 140 12.63 0.33 7.19
CA LEU A 140 13.37 0.05 8.42
C LEU A 140 12.62 -0.94 9.33
N LEU A 141 11.30 -0.72 9.50
CA LEU A 141 10.43 -1.64 10.22
C LEU A 141 10.50 -3.07 9.67
N LYS A 142 10.41 -3.22 8.34
CA LYS A 142 10.50 -4.54 7.69
C LYS A 142 11.87 -5.19 7.88
N GLU A 143 12.95 -4.42 7.77
CA GLU A 143 14.31 -4.93 8.02
C GLU A 143 14.51 -5.38 9.47
N MET A 144 13.85 -4.72 10.42
CA MET A 144 13.85 -5.07 11.84
C MET A 144 12.84 -6.18 12.18
N GLY A 145 12.19 -6.79 11.18
CA GLY A 145 11.24 -7.89 11.38
C GLY A 145 9.83 -7.47 11.82
N PHE A 146 9.55 -6.18 11.94
CA PHE A 146 8.20 -5.69 12.24
C PHE A 146 7.28 -5.85 11.03
N SER A 147 6.06 -6.31 11.30
CA SER A 147 5.00 -6.37 10.30
C SER A 147 3.67 -5.97 10.91
N LEU A 148 2.78 -5.41 10.09
CA LEU A 148 1.41 -5.13 10.51
C LEU A 148 0.69 -6.47 10.73
N LYS A 149 0.32 -6.75 11.98
CA LYS A 149 -0.51 -7.90 12.33
C LYS A 149 -1.91 -7.44 12.70
N THR A 150 -2.90 -8.11 12.13
CA THR A 150 -4.29 -8.03 12.59
C THR A 150 -4.49 -9.00 13.75
N ASN A 151 -5.32 -8.64 14.73
CA ASN A 151 -5.64 -9.56 15.82
C ASN A 151 -6.39 -10.77 15.26
N LYS A 152 -5.84 -11.97 15.42
CA LYS A 152 -6.53 -13.23 15.09
C LYS A 152 -7.28 -13.70 16.34
N LYS A 153 -8.61 -13.81 16.24
CA LYS A 153 -9.44 -14.35 17.32
C LYS A 153 -9.34 -15.88 17.33
N THR A 154 -8.22 -16.41 17.81
CA THR A 154 -7.99 -17.87 17.92
C THR A 154 -8.00 -18.39 19.36
N LYS A 155 -7.84 -17.51 20.36
CA LYS A 155 -7.84 -17.93 21.76
C LYS A 155 -9.27 -18.13 22.26
N SER A 156 -9.63 -19.38 22.56
CA SER A 156 -10.76 -19.71 23.41
C SER A 156 -10.37 -19.46 24.87
N ARG A 157 -11.33 -19.07 25.73
CA ARG A 157 -11.07 -18.89 27.17
C ARG A 157 -10.80 -20.23 27.88
N LEU A 158 -11.25 -21.33 27.29
CA LEU A 158 -11.08 -22.71 27.78
C LEU A 158 -10.76 -23.61 26.57
N GLU A 159 -9.65 -24.33 26.62
CA GLU A 159 -9.41 -25.45 25.70
C GLU A 159 -10.26 -26.63 26.19
N ASN A 160 -11.35 -26.92 25.50
CA ASN A 160 -12.24 -28.03 25.87
C ASN A 160 -11.76 -29.31 25.14
N PRO A 161 -11.23 -30.32 25.85
CA PRO A 161 -10.73 -31.56 25.25
C PRO A 161 -11.82 -32.37 24.52
N GLN A 162 -13.09 -32.21 24.89
CA GLN A 162 -14.22 -32.93 24.29
C GLN A 162 -14.85 -32.18 23.09
N ARG A 163 -14.27 -31.05 22.68
CA ARG A 163 -14.78 -30.26 21.55
C ARG A 163 -14.87 -31.09 20.27
N ASP A 164 -13.89 -31.95 20.01
CA ASP A 164 -13.87 -32.82 18.83
C ASP A 164 -14.97 -33.90 18.91
N GLU A 165 -15.18 -34.48 20.09
CA GLU A 165 -16.25 -35.45 20.34
C GLU A 165 -17.64 -34.84 20.08
N GLN A 166 -17.86 -33.60 20.52
CA GLN A 166 -19.10 -32.88 20.26
C GLN A 166 -19.34 -32.66 18.76
N PHE A 167 -18.30 -32.31 17.99
CA PHE A 167 -18.43 -32.16 16.53
C PHE A 167 -18.71 -33.49 15.83
N LYS A 168 -18.04 -34.57 16.24
CA LYS A 168 -18.28 -35.92 15.74
C LYS A 168 -19.71 -36.37 16.01
N TYR A 169 -20.21 -36.16 17.22
CA TYR A 169 -21.59 -36.46 17.60
C TYR A 169 -22.60 -35.67 16.74
N ILE A 170 -22.41 -34.35 16.60
CA ILE A 170 -23.29 -33.51 15.76
C ILE A 170 -23.26 -33.98 14.30
N ALA A 171 -22.09 -34.35 13.78
CA ALA A 171 -21.96 -34.86 12.40
C ALA A 171 -22.72 -36.18 12.22
N GLN A 172 -22.62 -37.10 13.19
CA GLN A 172 -23.39 -38.35 13.17
C GLN A 172 -24.90 -38.09 13.19
N GLN A 173 -25.38 -37.19 14.06
CA GLN A 173 -26.79 -36.82 14.11
C GLN A 173 -27.28 -36.21 12.80
N LYS A 174 -26.49 -35.32 12.18
CA LYS A 174 -26.83 -34.77 10.86
C LYS A 174 -26.98 -35.87 9.81
N ASN A 175 -26.07 -36.83 9.75
CA ASN A 175 -26.15 -37.93 8.79
C ASN A 175 -27.43 -38.76 8.98
N ASN A 176 -27.77 -39.08 10.23
CA ASN A 176 -29.00 -39.82 10.55
C ASN A 176 -30.28 -39.06 10.14
N PHE A 177 -30.29 -37.74 10.34
CA PHE A 177 -31.45 -36.92 9.94
C PHE A 177 -31.58 -36.84 8.43
N VAL A 178 -30.46 -36.71 7.69
CA VAL A 178 -30.47 -36.77 6.23
C VAL A 178 -30.99 -38.12 5.73
N SER A 179 -30.51 -39.24 6.28
CA SER A 179 -30.95 -40.58 5.85
C SER A 179 -32.44 -40.83 6.10
N SER A 180 -32.97 -40.26 7.19
CA SER A 180 -34.39 -40.37 7.55
C SER A 180 -35.27 -39.28 6.92
N GLN A 181 -34.73 -38.47 6.01
CA GLN A 181 -35.42 -37.33 5.38
C GLN A 181 -36.00 -36.31 6.38
N PHE A 182 -35.39 -36.21 7.57
CA PHE A 182 -35.76 -35.23 8.58
C PHE A 182 -35.06 -33.89 8.36
N PRO A 183 -35.73 -32.77 8.71
CA PRO A 183 -35.16 -31.44 8.51
C PRO A 183 -33.98 -31.18 9.46
N ILE A 184 -32.97 -30.48 8.94
CA ILE A 184 -31.85 -29.98 9.73
C ILE A 184 -31.89 -28.46 9.67
N ILE A 185 -32.29 -27.84 10.78
CA ILE A 185 -32.47 -26.39 10.87
C ILE A 185 -31.36 -25.80 11.72
N SER A 186 -30.64 -24.83 11.17
CA SER A 186 -29.74 -23.96 11.92
C SER A 186 -30.48 -22.66 12.23
N VAL A 187 -30.56 -22.33 13.51
CA VAL A 187 -31.12 -21.06 13.98
C VAL A 187 -30.00 -20.25 14.63
N ASP A 188 -29.82 -19.02 14.19
CA ASP A 188 -28.84 -18.09 14.75
C ASP A 188 -29.52 -16.77 15.08
N THR A 189 -29.23 -16.23 16.27
CA THR A 189 -29.62 -14.88 16.64
C THR A 189 -28.37 -14.02 16.67
N LYS A 190 -28.44 -12.85 16.04
CA LYS A 190 -27.37 -11.88 16.13
C LYS A 190 -27.66 -10.85 17.22
N LYS A 191 -26.61 -10.12 17.56
CA LYS A 191 -26.71 -9.00 18.50
C LYS A 191 -27.86 -8.09 18.06
N LYS A 192 -28.68 -7.67 19.02
CA LYS A 192 -29.74 -6.71 18.78
C LYS A 192 -29.12 -5.33 18.52
N GLU A 193 -29.55 -4.67 17.46
CA GLU A 193 -29.02 -3.39 17.01
C GLU A 193 -29.99 -2.25 17.35
N LEU A 194 -29.45 -1.09 17.74
CA LEU A 194 -30.25 0.11 17.98
C LEU A 194 -30.58 0.77 16.64
N ILE A 195 -31.88 0.96 16.38
CA ILE A 195 -32.36 1.66 15.18
C ILE A 195 -32.65 3.11 15.54
N GLY A 196 -32.04 4.04 14.81
CA GLY A 196 -32.14 5.47 15.06
C GLY A 196 -30.97 6.23 14.43
N ASN A 197 -30.79 7.48 14.84
CA ASN A 197 -29.74 8.36 14.34
C ASN A 197 -28.36 8.09 14.99
N PHE A 198 -27.90 6.84 14.88
CA PHE A 198 -26.66 6.35 15.48
C PHE A 198 -25.57 6.16 14.42
N LYS A 199 -24.31 6.24 14.87
CA LYS A 199 -23.16 6.04 14.01
C LYS A 199 -23.09 4.59 13.51
N LYS A 200 -22.95 4.40 12.21
CA LYS A 200 -22.77 3.08 11.57
C LYS A 200 -21.34 2.91 11.07
N ALA A 201 -20.84 1.68 11.11
CA ALA A 201 -19.56 1.32 10.51
C ALA A 201 -19.73 1.14 9.00
N GLY A 202 -19.67 2.25 8.25
CA GLY A 202 -19.82 2.27 6.81
C GLY A 202 -19.55 3.67 6.27
N HIS A 203 -19.19 3.77 4.99
CA HIS A 203 -19.00 5.04 4.32
C HIS A 203 -19.89 5.08 3.08
N THR A 204 -20.60 6.18 2.92
CA THR A 204 -21.45 6.43 1.76
C THR A 204 -21.01 7.75 1.14
N TRP A 205 -20.82 7.75 -0.19
CA TRP A 205 -20.54 8.98 -0.91
C TRP A 205 -21.75 9.92 -0.81
N CYS A 206 -21.58 11.06 -0.15
CA CYS A 206 -22.62 12.06 0.05
C CYS A 206 -22.02 13.47 -0.01
N LYS A 207 -22.82 14.47 -0.43
CA LYS A 207 -22.39 15.88 -0.51
C LYS A 207 -22.26 16.54 0.87
N LYS A 208 -23.05 16.08 1.85
CA LYS A 208 -23.02 16.53 3.25
C LYS A 208 -23.16 15.29 4.14
N ALA A 209 -22.36 15.22 5.20
CA ALA A 209 -22.45 14.16 6.18
C ALA A 209 -23.74 14.29 7.01
N GLU A 210 -24.35 13.15 7.33
CA GLU A 210 -25.45 13.07 8.29
C GLU A 210 -24.91 13.24 9.72
N GLU A 211 -25.51 14.15 10.48
CA GLU A 211 -25.19 14.33 11.91
C GLU A 211 -25.86 13.23 12.72
N VAL A 212 -25.09 12.53 13.54
CA VAL A 212 -25.54 11.41 14.39
C VAL A 212 -25.29 11.71 15.86
N TYR A 213 -25.97 11.00 16.75
CA TYR A 213 -25.73 11.15 18.19
C TYR A 213 -24.28 10.81 18.57
N LYS A 214 -23.74 11.54 19.54
CA LYS A 214 -22.39 11.31 20.08
C LYS A 214 -22.29 10.00 20.87
N TYR A 215 -23.39 9.58 21.50
CA TYR A 215 -23.48 8.40 22.35
C TYR A 215 -24.67 7.52 21.94
N ASP A 216 -24.47 6.21 21.97
CA ASP A 216 -25.47 5.23 21.56
C ASP A 216 -26.32 4.78 22.77
N PHE A 217 -27.18 5.66 23.27
CA PHE A 217 -28.11 5.34 24.36
C PHE A 217 -29.39 4.68 23.83
N THR A 218 -29.84 3.63 24.52
CA THR A 218 -31.08 2.92 24.18
C THR A 218 -32.31 3.83 24.20
N SER A 219 -32.35 4.86 25.04
CA SER A 219 -33.46 5.82 25.13
C SER A 219 -33.63 6.70 23.89
N LEU A 220 -32.56 6.90 23.10
CA LEU A 220 -32.57 7.67 21.86
C LEU A 220 -32.96 6.81 20.64
N ALA A 221 -33.11 5.50 20.83
CA ALA A 221 -33.42 4.59 19.74
C ALA A 221 -34.93 4.56 19.46
N ILE A 222 -35.29 4.57 18.18
CA ILE A 222 -36.66 4.38 17.70
C ILE A 222 -37.13 2.97 18.08
N CYS A 223 -36.28 1.96 17.88
CA CYS A 223 -36.52 0.59 18.32
C CYS A 223 -35.22 -0.21 18.40
N ARG A 224 -35.31 -1.44 18.91
CA ARG A 224 -34.20 -2.40 18.86
C ARG A 224 -34.52 -3.51 17.85
N ALA A 225 -33.73 -3.57 16.79
CA ALA A 225 -33.82 -4.61 15.78
C ALA A 225 -33.24 -5.91 16.32
N VAL A 226 -33.96 -7.00 16.15
CA VAL A 226 -33.60 -8.36 16.58
C VAL A 226 -33.47 -9.22 15.33
N PRO A 227 -32.28 -9.26 14.72
CA PRO A 227 -32.01 -10.15 13.59
C PRO A 227 -31.90 -11.61 14.04
N TYR A 228 -32.62 -12.49 13.35
CA TYR A 228 -32.42 -13.93 13.46
C TYR A 228 -32.53 -14.59 12.09
N GLY A 229 -31.69 -15.59 11.88
CA GLY A 229 -31.64 -16.39 10.67
C GLY A 229 -32.14 -17.79 10.93
N ILE A 230 -32.91 -18.32 9.99
CA ILE A 230 -33.29 -19.73 9.93
C ILE A 230 -32.73 -20.28 8.64
N TYR A 231 -31.92 -21.33 8.73
CA TYR A 231 -31.30 -21.99 7.59
C TYR A 231 -31.64 -23.47 7.58
N ASP A 232 -32.36 -23.90 6.55
CA ASP A 232 -32.60 -25.31 6.24
C ASP A 232 -31.36 -25.84 5.49
N VAL A 233 -30.57 -26.64 6.20
CA VAL A 233 -29.31 -27.19 5.71
C VAL A 233 -29.57 -28.23 4.62
N ALA A 234 -30.64 -29.01 4.74
CA ALA A 234 -30.96 -30.07 3.80
C ALA A 234 -31.41 -29.51 2.44
N LYS A 235 -32.17 -28.41 2.46
CA LYS A 235 -32.66 -27.74 1.24
C LYS A 235 -31.75 -26.62 0.73
N ASN A 236 -30.68 -26.29 1.46
CA ASN A 236 -29.80 -25.15 1.19
C ASN A 236 -30.59 -23.85 1.01
N LYS A 237 -31.56 -23.59 1.91
CA LYS A 237 -32.43 -22.41 1.87
C LYS A 237 -32.38 -21.68 3.20
N GLY A 238 -32.12 -20.38 3.15
CA GLY A 238 -32.06 -19.52 4.33
C GLY A 238 -33.07 -18.38 4.25
N SER A 239 -33.62 -18.03 5.40
CA SER A 239 -34.46 -16.85 5.59
C SER A 239 -33.91 -16.03 6.75
N VAL A 240 -33.91 -14.71 6.60
CA VAL A 240 -33.52 -13.77 7.66
C VAL A 240 -34.74 -12.95 8.03
N PHE A 241 -35.01 -12.88 9.32
CA PHE A 241 -36.09 -12.09 9.88
C PHE A 241 -35.50 -11.02 10.79
N VAL A 242 -36.09 -9.83 10.74
CA VAL A 242 -35.74 -8.71 11.62
C VAL A 242 -36.98 -8.35 12.41
N GLY A 243 -37.04 -8.83 13.65
CA GLY A 243 -38.08 -8.42 14.59
C GLY A 243 -37.76 -7.05 15.20
N THR A 244 -38.79 -6.35 15.67
CA THR A 244 -38.62 -5.11 16.45
C THR A 244 -39.09 -5.33 17.87
N SER A 245 -38.24 -5.07 18.87
CA SER A 245 -38.71 -4.96 20.25
C SER A 245 -39.01 -3.50 20.58
N VAL A 246 -40.19 -3.23 21.15
CA VAL A 246 -40.57 -1.92 21.67
C VAL A 246 -39.64 -1.57 22.84
N ILE A 247 -39.06 -0.37 22.81
CA ILE A 247 -38.32 0.18 23.93
C ILE A 247 -39.34 1.03 24.69
N HIS A 248 -39.69 0.63 25.92
CA HIS A 248 -40.62 1.41 26.72
C HIS A 248 -39.90 2.70 27.15
N GLN A 249 -40.34 3.85 26.64
CA GLN A 249 -39.88 5.15 27.13
C GLN A 249 -40.57 5.40 28.47
N SER A 250 -39.84 5.23 29.56
CA SER A 250 -40.22 5.82 30.84
C SER A 250 -40.16 7.35 30.66
N LEU A 251 -41.32 8.00 30.56
CA LEU A 251 -41.43 9.44 30.71
C LEU A 251 -41.03 9.76 32.16
N LEU A 252 -39.89 10.45 32.32
CA LEU A 252 -39.55 11.22 33.53
C LEU A 252 -40.05 12.64 33.34
#